data_AF-A0A1C4YKI3-F1
#
_entry.id   AF-A0A1C4YKI3-F1
#
_cell.length_a   1.000
_cell.length_b   1.000
_cell.length_c   1.000
_cell.angle_alpha   90.00
_cell.angle_beta   90.00
_cell.angle_gamma   90.00
#
_symmetry.space_group_name_H-M   'P 1'
#
loop_
_entity.id
_entity.type
_entity.pdbx_description
1 polymer ?
#
loop_
_entity_poly.entity_id
_entity_poly.type
_entity_poly.pdbx_seq_one_letter_code
_entity_poly.pdbx_strand_id
1 'polypeptide(L)'
;MGTDLHRTEPQWLIQARETLTGEFAAQTARLTELTADTGDPGEAHTRSALIAATRQSLAQITDALRRMADGSYGDCRRCAGRIPPERLEILPHATFCVPCQQRQNG
;
A
#
# COMPACT_ATOMS: atom_id res chain seq x y z
N MET A 1 -32.21 -25.65 3.01
CA MET A 1 -31.87 -24.28 2.55
C MET A 1 -30.59 -23.90 3.27
N GLY A 2 -29.45 -24.01 2.59
CA GLY A 2 -28.12 -23.96 3.20
C GLY A 2 -27.78 -22.54 3.63
N THR A 3 -27.61 -22.35 4.93
CA THR A 3 -27.08 -21.11 5.50
C THR A 3 -25.63 -20.95 5.05
N ASP A 4 -25.39 -19.87 4.31
CA ASP A 4 -24.11 -19.30 3.89
C ASP A 4 -23.01 -19.59 4.93
N LEU A 5 -22.12 -20.52 4.60
CA LEU A 5 -20.97 -20.87 5.42
C LEU A 5 -20.06 -19.66 5.50
N HIS A 6 -19.93 -19.08 6.70
CA HIS A 6 -18.75 -18.35 7.18
C HIS A 6 -17.83 -17.82 6.06
N ARG A 7 -18.13 -16.59 5.62
CA ARG A 7 -17.24 -15.72 4.84
C ARG A 7 -16.04 -15.33 5.71
N THR A 8 -15.20 -16.28 6.05
CA THR A 8 -13.93 -16.03 6.74
C THR A 8 -13.04 -15.30 5.74
N GLU A 9 -12.53 -14.11 6.10
CA GLU A 9 -11.52 -13.44 5.27
C GLU A 9 -10.38 -14.43 4.99
N PRO A 10 -9.97 -14.61 3.72
CA PRO A 10 -8.90 -15.53 3.41
C PRO A 10 -7.62 -15.06 4.13
N GLN A 11 -6.80 -15.99 4.61
CA GLN A 11 -5.64 -15.67 5.47
C GLN A 11 -4.68 -14.66 4.82
N TRP A 12 -4.50 -14.71 3.49
CA TRP A 12 -3.67 -13.76 2.75
C TRP A 12 -4.17 -12.30 2.88
N LEU A 13 -5.49 -12.09 3.01
CA LEU A 13 -6.07 -10.75 3.19
C LEU A 13 -5.81 -10.22 4.59
N ILE A 14 -5.92 -11.08 5.60
CA ILE A 14 -5.59 -10.75 6.99
C ILE A 14 -4.10 -10.37 7.09
N GLN A 15 -3.23 -11.20 6.50
CA GLN A 15 -1.79 -10.94 6.47
C GLN A 15 -1.46 -9.63 5.74
N ALA A 16 -2.05 -9.40 4.56
CA ALA A 16 -1.84 -8.15 3.84
C ALA A 16 -2.26 -6.92 4.67
N ARG A 17 -3.37 -7.00 5.41
CA ARG A 17 -3.84 -5.91 6.28
C ARG A 17 -2.87 -5.64 7.43
N GLU A 18 -2.38 -6.68 8.08
CA GLU A 18 -1.38 -6.58 9.14
C GLU A 18 -0.08 -5.94 8.63
N THR A 19 0.42 -6.41 7.49
CA THR A 19 1.61 -5.85 6.83
C THR A 19 1.42 -4.37 6.51
N LEU A 20 0.34 -3.99 5.83
CA LEU A 20 0.08 -2.59 5.47
C LEU A 20 -0.07 -1.68 6.70
N THR A 21 -0.71 -2.18 7.76
CA THR A 21 -0.86 -1.41 9.01
C THR A 21 0.49 -1.19 9.70
N GLY A 22 1.34 -2.21 9.73
CA GLY A 22 2.71 -2.10 10.25
C GLY A 22 3.58 -1.17 9.43
N GLU A 23 3.54 -1.28 8.10
CA GLU A 23 4.25 -0.38 7.19
C GLU A 23 3.80 1.07 7.36
N PHE A 24 2.48 1.31 7.47
CA PHE A 24 1.93 2.65 7.70
C PHE A 24 2.48 3.28 8.98
N ALA A 25 2.50 2.52 10.08
CA ALA A 25 3.04 2.98 11.35
C ALA A 25 4.53 3.33 11.24
N ALA A 26 5.33 2.44 10.64
CA ALA A 26 6.77 2.64 10.45
C ALA A 26 7.07 3.87 9.57
N GLN A 27 6.33 4.04 8.48
CA GLN A 27 6.49 5.18 7.57
C GLN A 27 6.09 6.50 8.22
N THR A 28 5.04 6.49 9.05
CA THR A 28 4.59 7.69 9.78
C THR A 28 5.64 8.12 10.81
N ALA A 29 6.24 7.18 11.54
CA ALA A 29 7.35 7.45 12.45
C ALA A 29 8.55 8.05 11.70
N ARG A 30 8.96 7.40 10.60
CA ARG A 30 10.05 7.89 9.74
C ARG A 30 9.79 9.30 9.21
N LEU A 31 8.56 9.60 8.78
CA LEU A 31 8.19 10.93 8.29
C LEU A 31 8.30 11.99 9.40
N THR A 32 7.91 11.64 10.63
CA THR A 32 8.01 12.53 11.80
C THR A 32 9.47 12.89 12.07
N GLU A 33 10.36 11.90 12.07
CA GLU A 33 11.80 12.11 12.22
C GLU A 33 12.36 12.98 11.08
N LEU A 34 12.01 12.67 9.84
CA LEU A 34 12.40 13.42 8.64
C LEU A 34 11.85 14.85 8.60
N THR A 35 10.88 15.23 9.42
CA THR A 35 10.32 16.59 9.45
C THR A 35 10.65 17.38 10.72
N ALA A 36 11.22 16.74 11.74
CA ALA A 36 11.70 17.42 12.93
C ALA A 36 12.83 18.40 12.60
N ASP A 37 12.70 19.68 12.94
CA ASP A 37 13.68 20.73 12.63
C ASP A 37 15.01 20.50 13.36
N THR A 38 15.87 19.67 12.78
CA THR A 38 17.10 19.16 13.41
C THR A 38 18.33 19.30 12.51
N GLY A 39 18.19 19.85 11.30
CA GLY A 39 19.14 19.61 10.21
C GLY A 39 19.89 20.83 9.67
N ASP A 40 21.14 20.58 9.30
CA ASP A 40 22.03 21.45 8.53
C ASP A 40 21.41 21.80 7.15
N PRO A 41 21.43 23.09 6.73
CA PRO A 41 20.84 23.53 5.46
C PRO A 41 21.44 22.85 4.21
N GLY A 42 22.66 22.32 4.27
CA GLY A 42 23.31 21.59 3.18
C GLY A 42 22.64 20.26 2.81
N GLU A 43 21.88 19.65 3.73
CA GLU A 43 21.17 18.38 3.50
C GLU A 43 19.70 18.56 3.12
N ALA A 44 19.22 19.80 3.00
CA ALA A 44 17.81 20.12 2.80
C ALA A 44 17.22 19.48 1.52
N HIS A 45 17.97 19.46 0.42
CA HIS A 45 17.53 18.85 -0.83
C HIS A 45 17.33 17.33 -0.70
N THR A 46 18.32 16.62 -0.16
CA THR A 46 18.26 15.17 0.07
C THR A 46 17.11 14.82 1.01
N ARG A 47 16.96 15.59 2.09
CA ARG A 47 15.87 15.44 3.06
C ARG A 47 14.50 15.65 2.42
N SER A 48 14.35 16.67 1.57
CA SER A 48 13.09 16.93 0.87
C SER A 48 12.69 15.78 -0.06
N ALA A 49 13.65 15.17 -0.75
CA ALA A 49 13.40 14.01 -1.60
C ALA A 49 12.97 12.78 -0.77
N LEU A 50 13.60 12.56 0.38
CA LEU A 50 13.21 11.49 1.30
C LEU A 50 11.80 11.69 1.86
N ILE A 51 11.46 12.91 2.30
CA ILE A 51 10.11 13.27 2.74
C ILE A 51 9.08 12.99 1.64
N ALA A 52 9.35 13.41 0.41
CA ALA A 52 8.45 13.20 -0.72
C ALA A 52 8.24 11.70 -1.00
N ALA A 53 9.31 10.91 -1.00
CA ALA A 53 9.24 9.46 -1.19
C ALA A 53 8.44 8.77 -0.06
N THR A 54 8.68 9.13 1.20
CA THR A 54 7.93 8.59 2.35
C THR A 54 6.44 8.97 2.28
N ARG A 55 6.11 10.21 1.92
CA ARG A 55 4.71 10.63 1.71
C ARG A 55 4.03 9.87 0.59
N GLN A 56 4.72 9.65 -0.53
CA GLN A 56 4.19 8.87 -1.64
C GLN A 56 3.88 7.43 -1.23
N SER A 57 4.79 6.80 -0.47
CA SER A 57 4.58 5.44 0.00
C SER A 57 3.45 5.34 1.03
N LEU A 58 3.35 6.30 1.96
CA LEU A 58 2.17 6.42 2.85
C LEU A 58 0.86 6.54 2.07
N ALA A 59 0.85 7.31 0.97
CA ALA A 59 -0.34 7.46 0.14
C ALA A 59 -0.74 6.12 -0.52
N GLN A 60 0.23 5.33 -1.00
CA GLN A 60 -0.02 4.01 -1.58
C GLN A 60 -0.56 3.02 -0.53
N ILE A 61 0.03 2.98 0.66
CA ILE A 61 -0.42 2.13 1.77
C ILE A 61 -1.84 2.53 2.21
N THR A 62 -2.09 3.83 2.34
CA THR A 62 -3.41 4.36 2.70
C THR A 62 -4.47 4.01 1.65
N ASP A 63 -4.15 4.12 0.35
CA ASP A 63 -5.04 3.69 -0.73
C ASP A 63 -5.36 2.20 -0.61
N ALA A 64 -4.37 1.35 -0.40
CA ALA A 64 -4.56 -0.08 -0.22
C ALA A 64 -5.48 -0.41 0.98
N LEU A 65 -5.25 0.22 2.15
CA LEU A 65 -6.10 0.05 3.34
C LEU A 65 -7.54 0.53 3.12
N ARG A 66 -7.74 1.66 2.43
CA ARG A 66 -9.10 2.12 2.08
C ARG A 66 -9.82 1.12 1.19
N ARG A 67 -9.11 0.54 0.22
CA ARG A 67 -9.66 -0.46 -0.69
C ARG A 67 -10.01 -1.77 0.03
N MET A 68 -9.30 -2.10 1.10
CA MET A 68 -9.68 -3.22 1.95
C MET A 68 -11.00 -2.93 2.67
N ALA A 69 -11.18 -1.69 3.15
CA ALA A 69 -12.40 -1.27 3.83
C ALA A 69 -13.62 -1.18 2.90
N ASP A 70 -13.44 -0.78 1.64
CA ASP A 70 -14.52 -0.72 0.65
C ASP A 70 -14.78 -2.05 -0.08
N GLY A 71 -13.92 -3.05 0.11
CA GLY A 71 -14.02 -4.37 -0.51
C GLY A 71 -13.47 -4.48 -1.94
N SER A 72 -12.89 -3.41 -2.50
CA SER A 72 -12.25 -3.39 -3.83
C SER A 72 -10.76 -3.76 -3.82
N TYR A 73 -10.23 -4.15 -2.66
CA TYR A 73 -8.86 -4.61 -2.54
C TYR A 73 -8.65 -5.89 -3.35
N GLY A 74 -7.57 -5.88 -4.13
CA GLY A 74 -7.28 -6.92 -5.10
C GLY A 74 -7.97 -6.75 -6.45
N ASP A 75 -8.63 -5.62 -6.72
CA ASP A 75 -9.06 -5.26 -8.07
C ASP A 75 -8.04 -4.34 -8.76
N CYS A 76 -7.90 -4.43 -10.07
CA CYS A 76 -7.00 -3.56 -10.83
C CYS A 76 -7.67 -2.21 -11.07
N ARG A 77 -7.03 -1.09 -10.69
CA ARG A 77 -7.60 0.26 -10.93
C ARG A 77 -7.78 0.62 -12.40
N ARG A 78 -7.10 -0.06 -13.33
CA ARG A 78 -7.17 0.22 -14.77
C ARG A 78 -8.20 -0.62 -15.51
N CYS A 79 -8.27 -1.92 -15.22
CA CYS A 79 -9.12 -2.84 -15.97
C CYS A 79 -10.23 -3.49 -15.13
N ALA A 80 -10.34 -3.15 -13.84
CA ALA A 80 -11.25 -3.75 -12.86
C ALA A 80 -11.11 -5.28 -12.68
N GLY A 81 -10.12 -5.91 -13.33
CA GLY A 81 -9.86 -7.35 -13.19
C GLY A 81 -9.14 -7.67 -11.89
N ARG A 82 -9.23 -8.92 -11.43
CA ARG A 82 -8.58 -9.38 -10.20
C ARG A 82 -7.06 -9.35 -10.32
N ILE A 83 -6.41 -8.82 -9.29
CA ILE A 83 -4.98 -8.91 -9.05
C ILE A 83 -4.74 -10.27 -8.36
N PRO A 84 -3.79 -11.08 -8.84
CA PRO A 84 -3.48 -12.36 -8.22
C PRO A 84 -3.09 -12.19 -6.74
N PRO A 85 -3.61 -13.02 -5.81
CA PRO A 85 -3.26 -12.94 -4.40
C PRO A 85 -1.75 -13.10 -4.18
N GLU A 86 -1.07 -13.94 -4.95
CA GLU A 86 0.38 -14.15 -4.89
C GLU A 86 1.16 -12.85 -5.11
N ARG A 87 0.63 -11.95 -5.95
CA ARG A 87 1.21 -10.63 -6.16
C ARG A 87 0.97 -9.70 -4.98
N LEU A 88 -0.19 -9.78 -4.34
CA LEU A 88 -0.56 -8.98 -3.18
C LEU A 88 0.14 -9.44 -1.90
N GLU A 89 0.50 -10.73 -1.82
CA GLU A 89 1.34 -11.27 -0.75
C GLU A 89 2.78 -10.73 -0.83
N ILE A 90 3.31 -10.52 -2.05
CA ILE A 90 4.64 -9.95 -2.26
C ILE A 90 4.62 -8.41 -2.23
N LEU A 91 3.60 -7.80 -2.83
CA LEU A 91 3.42 -6.34 -2.97
C LEU A 91 1.99 -5.94 -2.55
N PRO A 92 1.73 -5.77 -1.25
CA PRO A 92 0.38 -5.53 -0.74
C PRO A 92 -0.20 -4.15 -1.13
N HIS A 93 0.65 -3.19 -1.49
CA HIS A 93 0.22 -1.88 -1.98
C HIS A 93 0.01 -1.86 -3.52
N ALA A 94 0.04 -3.01 -4.21
CA ALA A 94 -0.11 -3.06 -5.66
C ALA A 94 -1.52 -2.65 -6.12
N THR A 95 -1.60 -1.63 -6.98
CA THR A 95 -2.88 -1.08 -7.51
C THR A 95 -3.27 -1.61 -8.89
N PHE A 96 -2.33 -2.25 -9.60
CA PHE A 96 -2.52 -2.74 -10.96
C PHE A 96 -2.18 -4.23 -11.09
N CYS A 97 -2.93 -4.93 -11.95
CA CYS A 97 -2.56 -6.27 -12.38
C CYS A 97 -1.29 -6.22 -13.25
N VAL A 98 -0.56 -7.35 -13.34
CA VAL A 98 0.70 -7.45 -14.11
C VAL A 98 0.60 -6.84 -15.52
N PRO A 99 -0.41 -7.18 -16.36
CA PRO A 99 -0.48 -6.62 -17.70
C PRO A 99 -0.82 -5.12 -17.72
N CYS A 100 -1.51 -4.58 -16.71
CA CYS A 100 -1.74 -3.14 -16.61
C CYS A 100 -0.51 -2.39 -16.09
N GLN A 101 0.26 -3.01 -15.18
CA GLN A 101 1.51 -2.47 -14.67
C GLN A 101 2.56 -2.36 -15.78
N GLN A 102 2.71 -3.41 -16.61
CA GLN A 102 3.66 -3.39 -17.74
C GLN A 102 3.33 -2.26 -18.74
N ARG A 103 2.04 -1.97 -18.96
CA ARG A 103 1.59 -0.85 -19.82
C ARG A 103 1.66 0.53 -19.17
N GLN A 104 1.99 0.62 -17.89
CA GLN A 104 2.20 1.91 -17.19
C GLN A 104 3.70 2.24 -17.13
N ASN A 105 4.55 1.22 -17.03
CA ASN A 105 5.99 1.35 -16.82
C ASN A 105 6.81 1.26 -18.12
N GLY A 106 6.13 1.20 -19.27
CA GLY A 106 6.72 1.28 -20.61
C GLY A 106 6.09 2.46 -21.34
#